data_AF-A0AAN6PW96-F1
#
_entry.id   AF-A0AAN6PW96-F1
#
_cell.length_a   1.000
_cell.length_b   1.000
_cell.length_c   1.000
_cell.angle_alpha   90.00
_cell.angle_beta   90.00
_cell.angle_gamma   90.00
#
_symmetry.space_group_name_H-M   'P 1'
#
loop_
_entity.id
_entity.type
_entity.pdbx_description
1 polymer ?
#
loop_
_entity_poly.entity_id
_entity_poly.type
_entity_poly.pdbx_seq_one_letter_code
_entity_poly.pdbx_strand_id
1 'polypeptide(L)'
;MPARLWLLALYGLLPVVPKASAGFDSGSSSNIAIYWGQNSINRADGQQRLATYCSNTPVNIIPIAFLTAIKNPTSVNFANAVDNCTTFPGTQLLRCPQIEEDIITCQSLNKSILLSIGGATYTEGGFSSTSEASAWASTLWSMFGPPPSSPPNNDTDTNPATVATLRPFGLASIDGFDLDIESAPTSHLATFASSLRQLIDNTTTTTPKQGKYRRILSAAPQCPFPDLAMRDLLEQVPLDFVSVQFYNNYCGAQAYDRDDENGPGNFNFARWDRWAREESVNREVKVLLGLPGGPTAAGSGYVSGEQLGRVVRYSTGFGSFGGVMVWDMSQAHGNTGFLDTIVAALGGKLPDTTTTATTTTSSTITTTTTSPTTTTSSSQPIGSLVPHWGQCGGRDFKGSTQCEPPYTCVFVGEWWSHCA
;
A
#
# COMPACT_ATOMS: atom_id res chain seq x y z
N MET A 1 -65.54 2.13 -38.13
CA MET A 1 -64.61 2.88 -37.24
C MET A 1 -63.79 1.86 -36.46
N PRO A 2 -62.49 1.67 -36.75
CA PRO A 2 -61.69 0.70 -36.01
C PRO A 2 -61.07 1.36 -34.77
N ALA A 3 -61.27 0.75 -33.60
CA ALA A 3 -60.68 1.17 -32.35
C ALA A 3 -59.17 0.88 -32.36
N ARG A 4 -58.35 1.94 -32.21
CA ARG A 4 -56.89 1.85 -32.07
C ARG A 4 -56.56 1.39 -30.65
N LEU A 5 -55.95 0.21 -30.52
CA LEU A 5 -55.23 -0.21 -29.32
C LEU A 5 -53.98 0.67 -29.17
N TRP A 6 -53.90 1.45 -28.10
CA TRP A 6 -52.68 2.14 -27.70
C TRP A 6 -51.88 1.21 -26.78
N LEU A 7 -50.78 0.66 -27.29
CA LEU A 7 -49.73 0.02 -26.48
C LEU A 7 -48.97 1.13 -25.75
N LEU A 8 -49.25 1.30 -24.46
CA LEU A 8 -48.42 2.09 -23.55
C LEU A 8 -47.11 1.32 -23.30
N ALA A 9 -46.03 1.74 -23.97
CA ALA A 9 -44.68 1.32 -23.63
C ALA A 9 -44.31 1.96 -22.29
N LEU A 10 -44.38 1.18 -21.20
CA LEU A 10 -43.75 1.55 -19.94
C LEU A 10 -42.23 1.50 -20.12
N TYR A 11 -41.62 2.64 -20.40
CA TYR A 11 -40.19 2.83 -20.15
C TYR A 11 -39.98 2.82 -18.64
N GLY A 12 -39.61 1.64 -18.11
CA GLY A 12 -39.10 1.52 -16.75
C GLY A 12 -37.78 2.28 -16.65
N LEU A 13 -37.81 3.48 -16.09
CA LEU A 13 -36.64 4.14 -15.52
C LEU A 13 -36.18 3.27 -14.35
N LEU A 14 -35.21 2.38 -14.59
CA LEU A 14 -34.43 1.76 -13.53
C LEU A 14 -33.80 2.88 -12.71
N PRO A 15 -34.06 2.98 -11.41
CA PRO A 15 -33.29 3.89 -10.58
C PRO A 15 -31.86 3.37 -10.58
N VAL A 16 -30.95 4.14 -11.22
CA VAL A 16 -29.52 3.98 -11.01
C VAL A 16 -29.28 4.36 -9.56
N VAL A 17 -29.28 3.36 -8.68
CA VAL A 17 -28.85 3.53 -7.30
C VAL A 17 -27.39 3.96 -7.38
N PRO A 18 -27.02 5.15 -6.88
CA PRO A 18 -25.62 5.52 -6.78
C PRO A 18 -24.94 4.44 -5.95
N LYS A 19 -23.97 3.74 -6.54
CA LYS A 19 -23.09 2.83 -5.80
C LYS A 19 -22.40 3.71 -4.75
N ALA A 20 -22.82 3.60 -3.49
CA ALA A 20 -22.21 4.35 -2.41
C ALA A 20 -20.82 3.76 -2.18
N SER A 21 -19.80 4.45 -2.70
CA SER A 21 -18.46 3.93 -2.88
C SER A 21 -17.65 4.08 -1.60
N ALA A 22 -17.10 2.98 -1.08
CA ALA A 22 -15.81 3.04 -0.40
C ALA A 22 -14.80 3.78 -1.31
N GLY A 23 -13.66 4.25 -0.79
CA GLY A 23 -12.67 4.91 -1.65
C GLY A 23 -12.25 4.04 -2.86
N PHE A 24 -12.17 2.73 -2.67
CA PHE A 24 -12.09 1.77 -3.78
C PHE A 24 -13.41 1.68 -4.58
N ASP A 25 -13.31 1.85 -5.90
CA ASP A 25 -14.38 1.56 -6.85
C ASP A 25 -13.98 0.39 -7.77
N SER A 26 -14.63 -0.76 -7.60
CA SER A 26 -14.39 -1.96 -8.41
C SER A 26 -14.85 -1.81 -9.87
N GLY A 27 -15.65 -0.80 -10.19
CA GLY A 27 -16.03 -0.45 -11.56
C GLY A 27 -15.05 0.52 -12.22
N SER A 28 -14.10 1.07 -11.48
CA SER A 28 -13.15 2.07 -11.96
C SER A 28 -11.80 1.46 -12.33
N SER A 29 -11.17 2.04 -13.34
CA SER A 29 -9.77 1.81 -13.73
C SER A 29 -8.83 2.91 -13.23
N SER A 30 -9.34 3.85 -12.43
CA SER A 30 -8.60 5.04 -11.97
C SER A 30 -8.34 5.04 -10.47
N ASN A 31 -8.42 3.87 -9.81
CA ASN A 31 -8.08 3.78 -8.39
C ASN A 31 -6.59 4.08 -8.19
N ILE A 32 -6.27 4.77 -7.09
CA ILE A 32 -4.89 5.04 -6.69
C ILE A 32 -4.76 4.58 -5.23
N ALA A 33 -4.03 3.49 -5.05
CA ALA A 33 -3.62 2.99 -3.75
C ALA A 33 -2.22 3.48 -3.42
N ILE A 34 -1.97 4.02 -2.23
CA ILE A 34 -0.62 4.39 -1.80
C ILE A 34 -0.40 3.90 -0.37
N TYR A 35 0.64 3.08 -0.17
CA TYR A 35 1.02 2.61 1.16
C TYR A 35 1.44 3.78 2.06
N TRP A 36 1.06 3.73 3.32
CA TRP A 36 1.50 4.69 4.35
C TRP A 36 1.92 3.93 5.60
N GLY A 37 2.95 4.40 6.30
CA GLY A 37 3.31 3.88 7.62
C GLY A 37 4.77 3.50 7.74
N GLN A 38 5.50 3.21 6.67
CA GLN A 38 6.90 2.78 6.77
C GLN A 38 7.92 3.89 6.56
N ASN A 39 7.50 5.11 6.23
CA ASN A 39 8.41 6.24 6.02
C ASN A 39 9.59 5.88 5.10
N SER A 40 9.30 5.29 3.93
CA SER A 40 10.31 4.78 2.98
C SER A 40 11.38 5.80 2.57
N ILE A 41 11.09 7.11 2.62
CA ILE A 41 12.09 8.17 2.37
C ILE A 41 13.19 8.20 3.45
N ASN A 42 12.98 7.54 4.60
CA ASN A 42 13.90 7.37 5.72
C ASN A 42 14.44 8.69 6.28
N ARG A 43 13.54 9.64 6.56
CA ARG A 43 13.86 10.93 7.19
C ARG A 43 12.93 11.18 8.38
N ALA A 44 13.41 11.85 9.41
CA ALA A 44 12.62 12.08 10.64
C ALA A 44 11.28 12.81 10.38
N ASP A 45 11.26 13.70 9.40
CA ASP A 45 10.10 14.48 8.93
C ASP A 45 9.53 13.95 7.60
N GLY A 46 9.97 12.76 7.16
CA GLY A 46 9.65 12.21 5.85
C GLY A 46 8.21 11.72 5.70
N GLN A 47 7.60 11.26 6.79
CA GLN A 47 6.23 10.79 6.84
C GLN A 47 5.41 11.65 7.81
N GLN A 48 4.34 12.25 7.29
CA GLN A 48 3.37 12.99 8.10
C GLN A 48 2.27 12.06 8.64
N ARG A 49 1.41 12.59 9.52
CA ARG A 49 0.23 11.88 9.99
C ARG A 49 -0.66 11.44 8.81
N LEU A 50 -1.38 10.34 8.97
CA LEU A 50 -2.20 9.74 7.91
C LEU A 50 -3.23 10.73 7.35
N ALA A 51 -3.89 11.52 8.20
CA ALA A 51 -4.92 12.47 7.77
C ALA A 51 -4.41 13.57 6.82
N THR A 52 -3.11 13.91 6.87
CA THR A 52 -2.50 14.85 5.92
C THR A 52 -2.74 14.38 4.48
N TYR A 53 -2.54 13.10 4.22
CA TYR A 53 -2.59 12.53 2.87
C TYR A 53 -4.01 12.25 2.40
N CYS A 54 -4.98 12.20 3.32
CA CYS A 54 -6.39 11.97 2.98
C CYS A 54 -7.06 13.22 2.42
N SER A 55 -6.57 14.40 2.82
CA SER A 55 -6.97 15.68 2.25
C SER A 55 -6.01 16.01 1.09
N ASN A 56 -6.54 16.44 -0.06
CA ASN A 56 -5.73 17.02 -1.15
C ASN A 56 -4.76 16.08 -1.88
N THR A 57 -5.07 14.79 -2.00
CA THR A 57 -4.34 13.87 -2.89
C THR A 57 -5.29 13.07 -3.77
N PRO A 58 -4.83 12.58 -4.93
CA PRO A 58 -5.62 11.72 -5.80
C PRO A 58 -5.79 10.29 -5.26
N VAL A 59 -5.24 9.97 -4.07
CA VAL A 59 -5.36 8.66 -3.44
C VAL A 59 -6.81 8.36 -3.09
N ASN A 60 -7.25 7.11 -3.23
CA ASN A 60 -8.54 6.66 -2.75
C ASN A 60 -8.45 5.42 -1.85
N ILE A 61 -7.32 4.71 -1.86
CA ILE A 61 -7.06 3.54 -1.00
C ILE A 61 -5.73 3.76 -0.28
N ILE A 62 -5.70 3.55 1.03
CA ILE A 62 -4.48 3.66 1.83
C ILE A 62 -4.32 2.38 2.65
N PRO A 63 -3.47 1.44 2.20
CA PRO A 63 -2.98 0.37 3.05
C PRO A 63 -2.02 0.96 4.11
N ILE A 64 -2.39 0.86 5.38
CA ILE A 64 -1.53 1.25 6.49
C ILE A 64 -0.58 0.08 6.81
N ALA A 65 0.71 0.34 6.64
CA ALA A 65 1.81 -0.62 6.68
C ALA A 65 2.63 -0.44 7.96
N PHE A 66 2.67 -1.42 8.88
CA PHE A 66 2.13 -2.77 8.79
C PHE A 66 1.68 -3.34 10.14
N LEU A 67 0.83 -4.36 10.09
CA LEU A 67 0.82 -5.45 11.05
C LEU A 67 1.98 -6.40 10.71
N THR A 68 3.10 -6.27 11.43
CA THR A 68 4.35 -6.97 11.14
C THR A 68 4.42 -8.38 11.75
N ALA A 69 3.61 -8.65 12.78
CA ALA A 69 3.43 -9.98 13.34
C ALA A 69 1.97 -10.21 13.75
N ILE A 70 1.43 -11.38 13.40
CA ILE A 70 0.06 -11.80 13.70
C ILE A 70 -0.01 -12.35 15.12
N LYS A 71 0.89 -13.26 15.52
CA LYS A 71 0.56 -14.23 16.56
C LYS A 71 1.41 -14.26 17.82
N ASN A 72 2.65 -13.74 17.88
CA ASN A 72 3.44 -13.80 19.14
C ASN A 72 4.58 -12.75 19.26
N PRO A 73 4.33 -11.59 19.91
CA PRO A 73 3.03 -10.97 20.12
C PRO A 73 2.52 -10.35 18.80
N THR A 74 1.21 -10.16 18.70
CA THR A 74 0.63 -9.32 17.64
C THR A 74 1.29 -7.94 17.68
N SER A 75 1.90 -7.52 16.57
CA SER A 75 2.75 -6.33 16.52
C SER A 75 2.44 -5.49 15.30
N VAL A 76 2.35 -4.19 15.50
CA VAL A 76 2.24 -3.19 14.42
C VAL A 76 3.48 -2.31 14.44
N ASN A 77 3.89 -1.85 13.27
CA ASN A 77 4.94 -0.86 13.12
C ASN A 77 4.49 0.15 12.05
N PHE A 78 4.47 1.43 12.41
CA PHE A 78 4.13 2.54 11.53
C PHE A 78 5.23 3.62 11.54
N ALA A 79 6.49 3.18 11.63
CA ALA A 79 7.67 4.03 11.69
C ALA A 79 7.52 5.16 12.72
N ASN A 80 7.84 6.40 12.36
CA ASN A 80 7.73 7.57 13.24
C ASN A 80 6.29 7.84 13.75
N ALA A 81 5.24 7.28 13.13
CA ALA A 81 3.89 7.44 13.65
C ALA A 81 3.66 6.64 14.96
N VAL A 82 4.49 5.64 15.26
CA VAL A 82 4.39 4.91 16.53
C VAL A 82 4.87 5.70 17.73
N ASP A 83 5.59 6.80 17.52
CA ASP A 83 6.02 7.72 18.60
C ASP A 83 4.81 8.37 19.30
N ASN A 84 3.66 8.42 18.61
CA ASN A 84 2.38 8.89 19.15
C ASN A 84 1.48 7.74 19.67
N CYS A 85 2.01 6.52 19.77
CA CYS A 85 1.33 5.36 20.33
C CYS A 85 1.86 5.03 21.74
N THR A 86 1.05 4.33 22.53
CA THR A 86 1.43 3.77 23.83
C THR A 86 1.15 2.29 23.86
N THR A 87 1.82 1.49 24.69
CA THR A 87 1.45 0.07 24.85
C THR A 87 0.16 -0.08 25.66
N PHE A 88 -0.64 -1.10 25.35
CA PHE A 88 -1.70 -1.53 26.27
C PHE A 88 -1.07 -2.10 27.55
N PRO A 89 -1.61 -1.78 28.75
CA PRO A 89 -1.07 -2.26 30.02
C PRO A 89 -0.84 -3.77 30.04
N GLY A 90 0.37 -4.20 30.39
CA GLY A 90 0.74 -5.62 30.46
C GLY A 90 1.00 -6.30 29.12
N THR A 91 1.06 -5.56 28.01
CA THR A 91 1.32 -6.12 26.67
C THR A 91 2.36 -5.32 25.88
N GLN A 92 2.77 -5.86 24.74
CA GLN A 92 3.61 -5.16 23.75
C GLN A 92 2.77 -4.58 22.58
N LEU A 93 1.46 -4.80 22.60
CA LEU A 93 0.57 -4.29 21.55
C LEU A 93 0.41 -2.78 21.69
N LEU A 94 0.58 -2.07 20.57
CA LEU A 94 0.42 -0.62 20.53
C LEU A 94 -1.06 -0.22 20.50
N ARG A 95 -1.35 0.88 21.20
CA ARG A 95 -2.57 1.70 21.16
C ARG A 95 -2.22 3.02 20.51
N CYS A 96 -2.84 3.34 19.39
CA CYS A 96 -2.47 4.44 18.51
C CYS A 96 -3.64 5.42 18.32
N PRO A 97 -3.91 6.30 19.30
CA PRO A 97 -5.08 7.20 19.25
C PRO A 97 -5.03 8.22 18.09
N GLN A 98 -3.85 8.66 17.66
CA GLN A 98 -3.73 9.55 16.49
C GLN A 98 -4.07 8.83 15.18
N ILE A 99 -3.69 7.55 15.05
CA ILE A 99 -4.04 6.75 13.87
C ILE A 99 -5.55 6.43 13.89
N GLU A 100 -6.14 6.17 15.06
CA GLU A 100 -7.59 6.05 15.24
C GLU A 100 -8.34 7.29 14.72
N GLU A 101 -7.94 8.49 15.16
CA GLU A 101 -8.51 9.77 14.70
C GLU A 101 -8.37 9.93 13.17
N ASP A 102 -7.19 9.59 12.63
CA ASP A 102 -6.89 9.74 11.21
C ASP A 102 -7.69 8.77 10.34
N ILE A 103 -7.87 7.51 10.76
CA ILE A 103 -8.70 6.54 10.04
C ILE A 103 -10.12 7.09 9.86
N ILE A 104 -10.72 7.59 10.95
CA ILE A 104 -12.07 8.17 10.93
C ILE A 104 -12.12 9.39 10.00
N THR A 105 -11.11 10.26 10.08
CA THR A 105 -10.99 11.45 9.22
C THR A 105 -10.92 11.05 7.75
N CYS A 106 -10.05 10.12 7.38
CA CYS A 106 -9.88 9.65 6.01
C CYS A 106 -11.15 9.00 5.45
N GLN A 107 -11.82 8.18 6.24
CA GLN A 107 -13.10 7.57 5.86
C GLN A 107 -14.20 8.62 5.66
N SER A 108 -14.20 9.71 6.45
CA SER A 108 -15.11 10.83 6.23
C SER A 108 -14.86 11.57 4.90
N LEU A 109 -13.63 11.50 4.39
CA LEU A 109 -13.19 12.02 3.10
C LEU A 109 -13.24 10.96 1.98
N ASN A 110 -14.03 9.91 2.19
CA ASN A 110 -14.28 8.84 1.24
C ASN A 110 -13.01 8.08 0.79
N LYS A 111 -12.05 7.91 1.69
CA LYS A 111 -10.88 7.03 1.49
C LYS A 111 -11.15 5.67 2.11
N SER A 112 -10.68 4.61 1.45
CA SER A 112 -10.64 3.26 2.03
C SER A 112 -9.34 3.07 2.79
N ILE A 113 -9.42 2.70 4.06
CA ILE A 113 -8.25 2.35 4.89
C ILE A 113 -8.17 0.85 5.10
N LEU A 114 -7.07 0.24 4.64
CA LEU A 114 -6.81 -1.19 4.83
C LEU A 114 -5.68 -1.36 5.83
N LEU A 115 -5.75 -2.35 6.73
CA LEU A 115 -4.57 -2.76 7.48
C LEU A 115 -3.76 -3.74 6.62
N SER A 116 -2.53 -3.38 6.26
CA SER A 116 -1.64 -4.27 5.54
C SER A 116 -0.89 -5.18 6.51
N ILE A 117 -0.93 -6.49 6.24
CA ILE A 117 -0.33 -7.54 7.05
C ILE A 117 0.87 -8.08 6.30
N GLY A 118 2.03 -8.07 6.95
CA GLY A 118 3.26 -8.59 6.38
C GLY A 118 4.35 -7.52 6.27
N GLY A 119 4.75 -7.23 5.03
CA GLY A 119 5.92 -6.45 4.65
C GLY A 119 7.22 -7.25 4.72
N ALA A 120 8.30 -6.64 4.23
CA ALA A 120 9.64 -7.25 4.13
C ALA A 120 10.21 -7.83 5.44
N THR A 121 9.70 -7.45 6.61
CA THR A 121 10.16 -7.96 7.91
C THR A 121 9.31 -9.11 8.46
N TYR A 122 8.26 -9.53 7.76
CA TYR A 122 7.39 -10.62 8.21
C TYR A 122 8.07 -11.98 8.09
N THR A 123 8.13 -12.74 9.19
CA THR A 123 8.87 -14.01 9.26
C THR A 123 8.07 -15.18 9.83
N GLU A 124 6.76 -15.02 10.10
CA GLU A 124 5.99 -16.05 10.83
C GLU A 124 5.69 -17.30 9.99
N GLY A 125 5.88 -17.24 8.67
CA GLY A 125 5.77 -18.39 7.77
C GLY A 125 4.37 -19.03 7.68
N GLY A 126 3.35 -18.39 8.25
CA GLY A 126 1.97 -18.88 8.28
C GLY A 126 1.57 -19.51 9.62
N PHE A 127 0.77 -20.57 9.58
CA PHE A 127 0.12 -21.20 10.74
C PHE A 127 0.44 -22.69 10.84
N SER A 128 0.35 -23.26 12.05
CA SER A 128 0.57 -24.68 12.31
C SER A 128 -0.62 -25.57 11.92
N SER A 129 -1.82 -24.98 11.82
CA SER A 129 -3.04 -25.67 11.39
C SER A 129 -4.05 -24.70 10.78
N THR A 130 -5.02 -25.24 10.04
CA THR A 130 -6.17 -24.48 9.51
C THR A 130 -7.05 -23.89 10.62
N SER A 131 -7.15 -24.58 11.76
CA SER A 131 -7.87 -24.09 12.94
C SER A 131 -7.18 -22.88 13.58
N GLU A 132 -5.86 -22.92 13.72
CA GLU A 132 -5.07 -21.77 14.20
C GLU A 132 -5.19 -20.58 13.24
N ALA A 133 -5.10 -20.82 11.93
CA ALA A 133 -5.30 -19.81 10.89
C ALA A 133 -6.68 -19.13 11.01
N SER A 134 -7.74 -19.91 11.13
CA SER A 134 -9.11 -19.38 11.30
C SER A 134 -9.29 -18.60 12.61
N ALA A 135 -8.66 -19.06 13.69
CA ALA A 135 -8.72 -18.41 14.99
C ALA A 135 -8.03 -17.04 14.98
N TRP A 136 -6.87 -16.93 14.32
CA TRP A 136 -6.18 -15.65 14.17
C TRP A 136 -6.90 -14.67 13.24
N ALA A 137 -7.53 -15.16 12.17
CA ALA A 137 -8.40 -14.32 11.35
C ALA A 137 -9.54 -13.70 12.18
N SER A 138 -10.17 -14.50 13.04
CA SER A 138 -11.23 -14.04 13.96
C SER A 138 -10.70 -13.06 15.01
N THR A 139 -9.48 -13.29 15.50
CA THR A 139 -8.81 -12.42 16.47
C THR A 139 -8.52 -11.05 15.87
N LEU A 140 -7.84 -10.98 14.72
CA LEU A 140 -7.57 -9.72 14.04
C LEU A 140 -8.84 -8.98 13.62
N TRP A 141 -9.87 -9.71 13.18
CA TRP A 141 -11.17 -9.11 12.91
C TRP A 141 -11.77 -8.44 14.14
N SER A 142 -11.69 -9.08 15.29
CA SER A 142 -12.18 -8.50 16.55
C SER A 142 -11.35 -7.30 17.02
N MET A 143 -10.05 -7.27 16.68
CA MET A 143 -9.13 -6.18 17.03
C MET A 143 -9.31 -4.94 16.14
N PHE A 144 -9.55 -5.12 14.84
CA PHE A 144 -9.48 -4.03 13.85
C PHE A 144 -10.74 -3.82 13.02
N GLY A 145 -11.59 -4.84 12.92
CA GLY A 145 -12.91 -4.75 12.27
C GLY A 145 -13.91 -3.92 13.08
N PRO A 146 -15.22 -4.00 12.81
CA PRO A 146 -16.19 -3.19 13.54
C PRO A 146 -16.22 -3.56 15.03
N PRO A 147 -16.33 -2.57 15.92
CA PRO A 147 -16.50 -2.85 17.35
C PRO A 147 -17.81 -3.61 17.59
N PRO A 148 -17.90 -4.42 18.67
CA PRO A 148 -19.14 -5.06 19.07
C PRO A 148 -20.27 -4.03 19.27
N SER A 149 -21.51 -4.40 18.97
CA SER A 149 -22.70 -3.55 19.09
C SER A 149 -23.02 -3.09 20.53
N SER A 150 -22.36 -3.67 21.53
CA SER A 150 -22.32 -3.19 22.91
C SER A 150 -20.86 -2.88 23.25
N PRO A 151 -20.48 -1.59 23.40
CA PRO A 151 -19.13 -1.27 23.86
C PRO A 151 -18.92 -1.89 25.26
N PRO A 152 -17.73 -2.40 25.59
CA PRO A 152 -17.36 -2.60 26.98
C PRO A 152 -17.50 -1.24 27.68
N ASN A 153 -18.36 -1.17 28.69
CA ASN A 153 -18.59 0.05 29.45
C ASN A 153 -17.31 0.43 30.18
N ASN A 154 -16.62 1.46 29.69
CA ASN A 154 -15.48 2.12 30.33
C ASN A 154 -14.26 1.21 30.64
N ASP A 155 -13.11 1.87 30.67
CA ASP A 155 -11.79 1.39 31.11
C ASP A 155 -11.73 1.01 32.61
N THR A 156 -12.85 0.53 33.18
CA THR A 156 -13.02 0.20 34.60
C THR A 156 -13.66 -1.17 34.84
N ASP A 157 -14.01 -1.92 33.79
CA ASP A 157 -14.58 -3.27 33.97
C ASP A 157 -13.47 -4.29 34.33
N THR A 158 -13.30 -4.52 35.63
CA THR A 158 -12.36 -5.49 36.20
C THR A 158 -12.91 -6.92 36.22
N ASN A 159 -13.92 -7.26 35.42
CA ASN A 159 -14.48 -8.61 35.35
C ASN A 159 -13.58 -9.55 34.50
N PRO A 160 -12.95 -10.59 35.08
CA PRO A 160 -12.00 -11.45 34.36
C PRO A 160 -12.65 -12.36 33.28
N ALA A 161 -13.98 -12.41 33.20
CA ALA A 161 -14.71 -13.31 32.29
C ALA A 161 -14.97 -12.71 30.89
N THR A 162 -14.71 -11.42 30.69
CA THR A 162 -14.82 -10.72 29.41
C THR A 162 -13.54 -9.92 29.20
N VAL A 163 -12.46 -10.57 28.75
CA VAL A 163 -11.27 -9.82 28.35
C VAL A 163 -11.68 -8.94 27.16
N ALA A 164 -11.84 -7.64 27.40
CA ALA A 164 -12.09 -6.68 26.35
C ALA A 164 -11.00 -6.84 25.28
N THR A 165 -11.40 -7.13 24.04
CA THR A 165 -10.45 -7.22 22.93
C THR A 165 -9.64 -5.93 22.87
N LEU A 166 -8.31 -6.04 22.92
CA LEU A 166 -7.44 -4.88 22.77
C LEU A 166 -7.49 -4.40 21.32
N ARG A 167 -7.88 -3.14 21.12
CA ARG A 167 -8.10 -2.54 19.81
C ARG A 167 -7.10 -1.42 19.55
N PRO A 168 -6.04 -1.65 18.77
CA PRO A 168 -4.99 -0.65 18.53
C PRO A 168 -5.50 0.69 18.01
N PHE A 169 -6.62 0.70 17.28
CA PHE A 169 -7.27 1.90 16.75
C PHE A 169 -8.59 2.21 17.45
N GLY A 170 -8.75 1.81 18.72
CA GLY A 170 -9.92 2.11 19.54
C GLY A 170 -11.24 1.78 18.84
N LEU A 171 -12.08 2.78 18.62
CA LEU A 171 -13.41 2.64 17.98
C LEU A 171 -13.35 2.66 16.45
N ALA A 172 -12.22 3.06 15.84
CA ALA A 172 -12.09 3.02 14.40
C ALA A 172 -12.19 1.57 13.89
N SER A 173 -12.90 1.40 12.78
CA SER A 173 -13.00 0.14 12.04
C SER A 173 -12.31 0.35 10.70
N ILE A 174 -11.33 -0.49 10.38
CA ILE A 174 -10.74 -0.49 9.03
C ILE A 174 -11.78 -0.92 7.99
N ASP A 175 -11.54 -0.53 6.74
CA ASP A 175 -12.34 -0.91 5.58
C ASP A 175 -11.94 -2.27 5.01
N GLY A 176 -10.88 -2.89 5.51
CA GLY A 176 -10.43 -4.19 5.02
C GLY A 176 -9.01 -4.55 5.40
N PHE A 177 -8.54 -5.68 4.90
CA PHE A 177 -7.15 -6.10 5.05
C PHE A 177 -6.46 -6.19 3.70
N ASP A 178 -5.17 -5.92 3.73
CA ASP A 178 -4.25 -6.15 2.63
C ASP A 178 -3.21 -7.18 3.06
N LEU A 179 -2.91 -8.17 2.22
CA LEU A 179 -1.92 -9.20 2.50
C LEU A 179 -0.67 -8.96 1.64
N ASP A 180 0.37 -8.43 2.26
CA ASP A 180 1.66 -8.13 1.65
C ASP A 180 2.71 -9.10 2.17
N ILE A 181 2.60 -10.37 1.74
CA ILE A 181 3.46 -11.44 2.22
C ILE A 181 4.56 -11.70 1.19
N GLU A 182 5.78 -11.29 1.52
CA GLU A 182 6.89 -11.23 0.55
C GLU A 182 7.80 -12.48 0.57
N SER A 183 7.62 -13.39 1.53
CA SER A 183 8.49 -14.58 1.67
C SER A 183 7.70 -15.86 1.93
N ALA A 184 8.16 -16.94 1.31
CA ALA A 184 7.70 -18.31 1.55
C ALA A 184 8.63 -19.03 2.58
N PRO A 185 8.16 -20.10 3.26
CA PRO A 185 6.84 -20.74 3.17
C PRO A 185 5.71 -19.94 3.84
N THR A 186 4.45 -20.19 3.44
CA THR A 186 3.24 -19.51 3.94
C THR A 186 2.14 -20.51 4.32
N SER A 187 2.47 -21.46 5.20
CA SER A 187 1.57 -22.56 5.59
C SER A 187 0.20 -22.05 6.06
N HIS A 188 -0.88 -22.58 5.47
CA HIS A 188 -2.28 -22.23 5.81
C HIS A 188 -2.65 -20.75 5.68
N LEU A 189 -1.84 -19.93 5.00
CA LEU A 189 -2.15 -18.51 4.77
C LEU A 189 -3.45 -18.33 3.96
N ALA A 190 -3.68 -19.20 2.97
CA ALA A 190 -4.93 -19.22 2.20
C ALA A 190 -6.17 -19.48 3.09
N THR A 191 -6.04 -20.33 4.12
CA THR A 191 -7.12 -20.56 5.09
C THR A 191 -7.37 -19.32 5.93
N PHE A 192 -6.32 -18.69 6.47
CA PHE A 192 -6.44 -17.44 7.21
C PHE A 192 -7.14 -16.35 6.39
N ALA A 193 -6.70 -16.14 5.14
CA ALA A 193 -7.29 -15.17 4.23
C ALA A 193 -8.75 -15.51 3.86
N SER A 194 -9.07 -16.79 3.65
CA SER A 194 -10.46 -17.25 3.44
C SER A 194 -11.35 -17.00 4.65
N SER A 195 -10.83 -17.18 5.88
CA SER A 195 -11.55 -16.87 7.10
C SER A 195 -11.79 -15.36 7.25
N LEU A 196 -10.80 -14.50 6.91
CA LEU A 196 -11.00 -13.05 6.85
C LEU A 196 -12.10 -12.67 5.84
N ARG A 197 -12.07 -13.27 4.65
CA ARG A 197 -13.10 -13.06 3.62
C ARG A 197 -14.50 -13.40 4.14
N GLN A 198 -14.66 -14.56 4.79
CA GLN A 198 -15.94 -14.98 5.37
C GLN A 198 -16.44 -13.99 6.45
N LEU A 199 -15.56 -13.53 7.33
CA LEU A 199 -15.90 -12.55 8.37
C LEU A 199 -16.35 -11.21 7.76
N ILE A 200 -15.66 -10.77 6.70
CA ILE A 200 -16.05 -9.60 5.94
C ILE A 200 -17.44 -9.78 5.33
N ASP A 201 -17.66 -10.88 4.59
CA ASP A 201 -18.90 -11.13 3.86
C ASP A 201 -20.11 -11.24 4.80
N ASN A 202 -19.94 -11.91 5.93
CA ASN A 202 -20.97 -12.05 6.97
C ASN A 202 -21.35 -10.71 7.62
N THR A 203 -20.43 -9.74 7.63
CA THR A 203 -20.73 -8.43 8.20
C THR A 203 -21.50 -7.53 7.24
N THR A 204 -21.20 -7.62 5.94
CA THR A 204 -21.99 -6.97 4.90
C THR A 204 -23.44 -7.45 4.84
N THR A 205 -23.71 -8.71 5.18
CA THR A 205 -25.08 -9.27 5.16
C THR A 205 -25.89 -8.93 6.42
N THR A 206 -25.25 -8.77 7.57
CA THR A 206 -25.92 -8.54 8.87
C THR A 206 -26.20 -7.08 9.17
N THR A 207 -25.56 -6.14 8.47
CA THR A 207 -25.84 -4.70 8.58
C THR A 207 -26.29 -4.10 7.24
N PRO A 208 -27.48 -4.48 6.69
CA PRO A 208 -27.93 -3.99 5.37
C PRO A 208 -28.25 -2.49 5.34
N LYS A 209 -28.30 -1.82 6.50
CA LYS A 209 -28.58 -0.39 6.61
C LYS A 209 -27.32 0.46 6.48
N GLN A 210 -26.74 0.41 5.30
CA GLN A 210 -26.00 1.46 4.58
C GLN A 210 -25.28 0.70 3.47
N GLY A 211 -25.67 0.87 2.21
CA GLY A 211 -24.97 0.30 1.04
C GLY A 211 -23.55 0.84 0.84
N LYS A 212 -22.84 1.14 1.95
CA LYS A 212 -21.65 1.97 2.10
C LYS A 212 -20.41 1.17 2.56
N TYR A 213 -20.56 -0.04 3.12
CA TYR A 213 -19.45 -0.77 3.74
C TYR A 213 -19.20 -2.16 3.14
N ARG A 214 -18.97 -2.24 1.82
CA ARG A 214 -18.26 -3.42 1.29
C ARG A 214 -16.82 -3.33 1.78
N ARG A 215 -16.45 -4.15 2.77
CA ARG A 215 -15.06 -4.24 3.19
C ARG A 215 -14.24 -5.06 2.19
N ILE A 216 -12.96 -4.74 2.16
CA ILE A 216 -12.01 -5.10 1.11
C ILE A 216 -11.09 -6.19 1.64
N LEU A 217 -10.78 -7.17 0.79
CA LEU A 217 -9.63 -8.05 0.97
C LEU A 217 -8.74 -7.95 -0.27
N SER A 218 -7.51 -7.48 -0.08
CA SER A 218 -6.50 -7.37 -1.14
C SER A 218 -5.24 -8.17 -0.81
N ALA A 219 -4.37 -8.30 -1.81
CA ALA A 219 -3.03 -8.84 -1.65
C ALA A 219 -2.03 -8.09 -2.54
N ALA A 220 -0.74 -8.14 -2.22
CA ALA A 220 0.31 -7.41 -2.92
C ALA A 220 1.41 -8.32 -3.51
N PRO A 221 1.12 -9.23 -4.45
CA PRO A 221 2.13 -10.13 -5.02
C PRO A 221 3.21 -9.40 -5.78
N GLN A 222 4.41 -9.98 -5.82
CA GLN A 222 5.46 -9.52 -6.72
C GLN A 222 5.13 -9.90 -8.17
N CYS A 223 5.74 -9.22 -9.15
CA CYS A 223 5.44 -9.50 -10.56
C CYS A 223 5.79 -10.91 -11.07
N PRO A 224 6.78 -11.67 -10.55
CA PRO A 224 7.03 -13.03 -11.02
C PRO A 224 5.78 -13.89 -10.86
N PHE A 225 5.42 -14.65 -11.91
CA PHE A 225 4.19 -15.44 -11.90
C PHE A 225 4.48 -16.95 -12.01
N PRO A 226 3.92 -17.80 -11.14
CA PRO A 226 3.12 -17.43 -9.96
C PRO A 226 4.00 -16.80 -8.87
N ASP A 227 3.41 -15.89 -8.08
CA ASP A 227 4.08 -15.39 -6.88
C ASP A 227 4.25 -16.54 -5.87
N LEU A 228 5.48 -16.77 -5.40
CA LEU A 228 5.79 -17.94 -4.57
C LEU A 228 5.23 -17.83 -3.15
N ALA A 229 5.19 -16.64 -2.58
CA ALA A 229 4.74 -16.42 -1.20
C ALA A 229 3.21 -16.46 -1.10
N MET A 230 2.51 -16.01 -2.14
CA MET A 230 1.05 -15.90 -2.15
C MET A 230 0.35 -16.82 -3.14
N ARG A 231 1.06 -17.80 -3.73
CA ARG A 231 0.49 -18.77 -4.67
C ARG A 231 -0.85 -19.36 -4.19
N ASP A 232 -0.84 -20.01 -3.05
CA ASP A 232 -2.02 -20.71 -2.52
C ASP A 232 -3.18 -19.74 -2.26
N LEU A 233 -2.87 -18.52 -1.81
CA LEU A 233 -3.85 -17.47 -1.57
C LEU A 233 -4.48 -17.01 -2.89
N LEU A 234 -3.69 -16.75 -3.92
CA LEU A 234 -4.16 -16.32 -5.25
C LEU A 234 -5.01 -17.40 -5.95
N GLU A 235 -4.78 -18.67 -5.64
CA GLU A 235 -5.53 -19.81 -6.19
C GLU A 235 -6.86 -20.08 -5.44
N GLN A 236 -6.97 -19.71 -4.16
CA GLN A 236 -8.07 -20.17 -3.29
C GLN A 236 -8.98 -19.07 -2.75
N VAL A 237 -8.54 -17.81 -2.74
CA VAL A 237 -9.23 -16.72 -2.03
C VAL A 237 -9.85 -15.72 -3.02
N PRO A 238 -11.15 -15.38 -2.89
CA PRO A 238 -11.73 -14.30 -3.68
C PRO A 238 -11.28 -12.94 -3.13
N LEU A 239 -10.36 -12.30 -3.85
CA LEU A 239 -9.85 -10.97 -3.57
C LEU A 239 -10.66 -9.89 -4.31
N ASP A 240 -10.74 -8.69 -3.73
CA ASP A 240 -11.33 -7.52 -4.38
C ASP A 240 -10.36 -6.91 -5.40
N PHE A 241 -9.07 -6.82 -5.03
CA PHE A 241 -7.99 -6.45 -5.95
C PHE A 241 -6.64 -7.02 -5.52
N VAL A 242 -5.68 -7.02 -6.44
CA VAL A 242 -4.26 -7.27 -6.17
C VAL A 242 -3.41 -6.06 -6.57
N SER A 243 -2.48 -5.68 -5.70
CA SER A 243 -1.47 -4.65 -5.94
C SER A 243 -0.17 -5.29 -6.40
N VAL A 244 -0.06 -5.66 -7.68
CA VAL A 244 1.12 -6.39 -8.16
C VAL A 244 2.34 -5.48 -8.15
N GLN A 245 3.39 -5.85 -7.43
CA GLN A 245 4.63 -5.10 -7.30
C GLN A 245 5.48 -5.27 -8.57
N PHE A 246 5.35 -4.35 -9.53
CA PHE A 246 6.14 -4.32 -10.76
C PHE A 246 7.47 -3.59 -10.54
N TYR A 247 8.25 -4.02 -9.56
CA TYR A 247 9.58 -3.50 -9.23
C TYR A 247 10.40 -4.58 -8.49
N ASN A 248 11.68 -4.32 -8.23
CA ASN A 248 12.64 -5.27 -7.62
C ASN A 248 12.79 -6.62 -8.35
N ASN A 249 12.27 -6.74 -9.57
CA ASN A 249 12.17 -7.99 -10.31
C ASN A 249 12.34 -7.75 -11.82
N TYR A 250 12.69 -8.82 -12.57
CA TYR A 250 12.92 -8.78 -14.01
C TYR A 250 11.69 -8.34 -14.83
N CYS A 251 10.49 -8.55 -14.28
CA CYS A 251 9.20 -8.22 -14.89
C CYS A 251 8.65 -6.84 -14.48
N GLY A 252 9.44 -6.01 -13.82
CA GLY A 252 9.01 -4.71 -13.33
C GLY A 252 8.76 -3.67 -14.42
N ALA A 253 8.22 -2.51 -14.03
CA ALA A 253 7.82 -1.42 -14.92
C ALA A 253 8.98 -0.84 -15.74
N GLN A 254 10.21 -0.89 -15.21
CA GLN A 254 11.43 -0.50 -15.92
C GLN A 254 11.73 -1.37 -17.14
N ALA A 255 11.21 -2.61 -17.17
CA ALA A 255 11.37 -3.54 -18.28
C ALA A 255 10.30 -3.37 -19.37
N TYR A 256 9.37 -2.42 -19.21
CA TYR A 256 8.40 -2.08 -20.24
C TYR A 256 9.09 -1.37 -21.40
N ASP A 257 9.13 -2.05 -22.55
CA ASP A 257 9.55 -1.49 -23.82
C ASP A 257 8.38 -1.55 -24.80
N ARG A 258 8.01 -0.40 -25.38
CA ARG A 258 6.91 -0.31 -26.36
C ARG A 258 7.41 -0.51 -27.80
N ASP A 259 8.70 -0.27 -28.03
CA ASP A 259 9.32 -0.31 -29.34
C ASP A 259 9.92 -1.69 -29.64
N ASP A 260 9.86 -2.62 -28.68
CA ASP A 260 10.18 -4.03 -28.90
C ASP A 260 9.09 -4.70 -29.75
N GLU A 261 9.50 -5.12 -30.95
CA GLU A 261 8.68 -5.84 -31.92
C GLU A 261 8.14 -7.18 -31.39
N ASN A 262 8.72 -7.70 -30.29
CA ASN A 262 8.32 -8.95 -29.65
C ASN A 262 7.31 -8.77 -28.50
N GLY A 263 6.90 -7.54 -28.17
CA GLY A 263 5.92 -7.26 -27.11
C GLY A 263 6.49 -6.34 -26.01
N PRO A 264 5.86 -6.23 -24.84
CA PRO A 264 6.21 -5.24 -23.79
C PRO A 264 7.56 -5.53 -23.06
N GLY A 265 8.52 -6.20 -23.69
CA GLY A 265 9.70 -6.75 -23.03
C GLY A 265 9.32 -7.78 -21.95
N ASN A 266 10.03 -7.76 -20.82
CA ASN A 266 9.74 -8.64 -19.67
C ASN A 266 8.55 -8.17 -18.80
N PHE A 267 8.01 -6.98 -19.05
CA PHE A 267 6.88 -6.45 -18.28
C PHE A 267 5.61 -7.29 -18.50
N ASN A 268 5.16 -7.99 -17.46
CA ASN A 268 4.22 -9.11 -17.60
C ASN A 268 2.79 -8.81 -17.12
N PHE A 269 2.30 -7.56 -17.19
CA PHE A 269 0.93 -7.22 -16.79
C PHE A 269 -0.14 -8.07 -17.49
N ALA A 270 0.08 -8.42 -18.76
CA ALA A 270 -0.80 -9.30 -19.53
C ALA A 270 -0.98 -10.69 -18.88
N ARG A 271 0.06 -11.22 -18.19
CA ARG A 271 -0.02 -12.49 -17.47
C ARG A 271 -0.95 -12.38 -16.27
N TRP A 272 -0.85 -11.28 -15.53
CA TRP A 272 -1.71 -10.97 -14.38
C TRP A 272 -3.15 -10.69 -14.81
N ASP A 273 -3.36 -10.02 -15.93
CA ASP A 273 -4.70 -9.85 -16.52
C ASP A 273 -5.33 -11.19 -16.89
N ARG A 274 -4.55 -12.09 -17.49
CA ARG A 274 -5.02 -13.44 -17.79
C ARG A 274 -5.42 -14.19 -16.52
N TRP A 275 -4.59 -14.14 -15.47
CA TRP A 275 -4.94 -14.75 -14.19
C TRP A 275 -6.26 -14.18 -13.63
N ALA A 276 -6.42 -12.85 -13.63
CA ALA A 276 -7.62 -12.20 -13.11
C ALA A 276 -8.90 -12.58 -13.87
N ARG A 277 -8.82 -12.81 -15.19
CA ARG A 277 -9.99 -13.18 -16.02
C ARG A 277 -10.27 -14.66 -16.09
N GLU A 278 -9.24 -15.50 -15.97
CA GLU A 278 -9.34 -16.93 -16.31
C GLU A 278 -9.11 -17.85 -15.10
N GLU A 279 -8.35 -17.43 -14.10
CA GLU A 279 -7.82 -18.29 -13.03
C GLU A 279 -8.33 -17.90 -11.63
N SER A 280 -8.39 -16.60 -11.30
CA SER A 280 -8.70 -16.10 -9.95
C SER A 280 -10.11 -16.44 -9.47
N VAL A 281 -10.28 -16.85 -8.20
CA VAL A 281 -11.61 -17.22 -7.66
C VAL A 281 -12.68 -16.15 -7.90
N ASN A 282 -12.33 -14.87 -7.70
CA ASN A 282 -13.13 -13.74 -8.15
C ASN A 282 -12.69 -13.32 -9.56
N ARG A 283 -13.51 -13.59 -10.59
CA ARG A 283 -13.24 -13.19 -11.99
C ARG A 283 -13.42 -11.69 -12.26
N GLU A 284 -13.90 -10.93 -11.29
CA GLU A 284 -13.97 -9.47 -11.34
C GLU A 284 -12.88 -8.80 -10.49
N VAL A 285 -11.90 -9.57 -9.98
CA VAL A 285 -10.74 -9.03 -9.26
C VAL A 285 -10.03 -7.98 -10.12
N LYS A 286 -9.61 -6.90 -9.48
CA LYS A 286 -8.83 -5.85 -10.14
C LYS A 286 -7.33 -6.04 -9.94
N VAL A 287 -6.55 -5.71 -10.97
CA VAL A 287 -5.09 -5.68 -10.91
C VAL A 287 -4.63 -4.22 -10.91
N LEU A 288 -3.94 -3.81 -9.86
CA LEU A 288 -3.31 -2.50 -9.74
C LEU A 288 -1.84 -2.62 -10.14
N LEU A 289 -1.36 -1.67 -10.95
CA LEU A 289 0.04 -1.53 -11.33
C LEU A 289 0.83 -0.96 -10.16
N GLY A 290 1.56 -1.79 -9.41
CA GLY A 290 2.41 -1.39 -8.29
C GLY A 290 3.74 -0.80 -8.73
N LEU A 291 4.05 0.41 -8.27
CA LEU A 291 5.21 1.21 -8.66
C LEU A 291 5.94 1.80 -7.45
N PRO A 292 7.26 1.97 -7.50
CA PRO A 292 7.99 2.77 -6.52
C PRO A 292 7.62 4.25 -6.66
N GLY A 293 7.30 4.92 -5.56
CA GLY A 293 6.90 6.33 -5.51
C GLY A 293 8.05 7.32 -5.67
N GLY A 294 9.29 6.85 -5.60
CA GLY A 294 10.50 7.65 -5.70
C GLY A 294 11.72 6.82 -6.07
N PRO A 295 12.83 7.48 -6.46
CA PRO A 295 14.04 6.80 -6.93
C PRO A 295 14.72 5.92 -5.86
N THR A 296 14.46 6.17 -4.58
CA THR A 296 15.01 5.39 -3.45
C THR A 296 13.96 4.51 -2.78
N ALA A 297 12.73 4.45 -3.30
CA ALA A 297 11.64 3.72 -2.67
C ALA A 297 11.78 2.19 -2.77
N ALA A 298 12.53 1.72 -3.78
CA ALA A 298 12.80 0.32 -4.05
C ALA A 298 14.25 0.16 -4.56
N GLY A 299 14.79 -1.05 -4.51
CA GLY A 299 16.14 -1.34 -5.01
C GLY A 299 16.26 -1.20 -6.53
N SER A 300 15.18 -1.48 -7.27
CA SER A 300 15.08 -1.22 -8.71
C SER A 300 13.64 -1.07 -9.16
N GLY A 301 13.41 -0.51 -10.35
CA GLY A 301 12.10 -0.45 -10.99
C GLY A 301 11.37 0.88 -10.92
N TYR A 302 11.97 1.89 -10.29
CA TYR A 302 11.47 3.26 -10.39
C TYR A 302 11.52 3.75 -11.85
N VAL A 303 10.40 4.26 -12.33
CA VAL A 303 10.26 4.91 -13.64
C VAL A 303 9.58 6.26 -13.46
N SER A 304 9.90 7.22 -14.33
CA SER A 304 9.38 8.59 -14.26
C SER A 304 9.08 9.17 -15.64
N GLY A 305 8.50 10.37 -15.68
CA GLY A 305 8.26 11.12 -16.91
C GLY A 305 7.47 10.34 -17.96
N GLU A 306 7.95 10.35 -19.20
CA GLU A 306 7.27 9.67 -20.31
C GLU A 306 7.20 8.16 -20.11
N GLN A 307 8.26 7.52 -19.61
CA GLN A 307 8.27 6.07 -19.40
C GLN A 307 7.17 5.64 -18.42
N LEU A 308 7.04 6.36 -17.30
CA LEU A 308 5.93 6.18 -16.34
C LEU A 308 4.56 6.35 -17.03
N GLY A 309 4.38 7.43 -17.78
CA GLY A 309 3.14 7.66 -18.50
C GLY A 309 2.83 6.58 -19.54
N ARG A 310 3.83 5.98 -20.18
CA ARG A 310 3.64 4.93 -21.18
C ARG A 310 3.24 3.60 -20.55
N VAL A 311 3.92 3.17 -19.49
CA VAL A 311 3.58 1.91 -18.82
C VAL A 311 2.18 1.96 -18.19
N VAL A 312 1.80 3.09 -17.57
CA VAL A 312 0.44 3.26 -17.02
C VAL A 312 -0.60 3.19 -18.14
N ARG A 313 -0.43 3.95 -19.24
CA ARG A 313 -1.39 3.91 -20.37
C ARG A 313 -1.49 2.54 -21.01
N TYR A 314 -0.37 1.82 -21.16
CA TYR A 314 -0.39 0.45 -21.66
C TYR A 314 -1.23 -0.46 -20.77
N SER A 315 -1.03 -0.39 -19.44
CA SER A 315 -1.81 -1.18 -18.49
C SER A 315 -3.31 -0.86 -18.50
N THR A 316 -3.73 0.37 -18.84
CA THR A 316 -5.16 0.73 -18.96
C THR A 316 -5.91 -0.04 -20.05
N GLY A 317 -5.19 -0.67 -20.99
CA GLY A 317 -5.80 -1.46 -22.07
C GLY A 317 -6.33 -2.83 -21.63
N PHE A 318 -6.02 -3.28 -20.41
CA PHE A 318 -6.42 -4.60 -19.90
C PHE A 318 -7.74 -4.53 -19.12
N GLY A 319 -8.65 -5.49 -19.35
CA GLY A 319 -9.98 -5.48 -18.73
C GLY A 319 -9.97 -5.64 -17.20
N SER A 320 -8.94 -6.29 -16.65
CA SER A 320 -8.73 -6.41 -15.21
C SER A 320 -8.08 -5.19 -14.56
N PHE A 321 -7.60 -4.21 -15.34
CA PHE A 321 -6.89 -3.05 -14.79
C PHE A 321 -7.79 -2.24 -13.85
N GLY A 322 -7.34 -2.08 -12.61
CA GLY A 322 -8.05 -1.35 -11.57
C GLY A 322 -7.49 0.03 -11.26
N GLY A 323 -6.24 0.30 -11.67
CA GLY A 323 -5.53 1.53 -11.35
C GLY A 323 -4.06 1.29 -10.98
N VAL A 324 -3.52 2.17 -10.14
CA VAL A 324 -2.09 2.18 -9.76
C VAL A 324 -1.96 2.00 -8.25
N MET A 325 -0.97 1.22 -7.83
CA MET A 325 -0.51 1.17 -6.45
C MET A 325 0.88 1.83 -6.36
N VAL A 326 1.15 2.58 -5.30
CA VAL A 326 2.45 3.23 -5.07
C VAL A 326 3.04 2.87 -3.70
N TRP A 327 4.31 2.48 -3.72
CA TRP A 327 5.16 2.29 -2.54
C TRP A 327 6.17 3.43 -2.40
N ASP A 328 6.10 4.37 -1.45
CA ASP A 328 5.02 4.65 -0.49
C ASP A 328 4.69 6.16 -0.48
N MET A 329 3.82 6.60 0.43
CA MET A 329 3.36 7.98 0.56
C MET A 329 4.49 8.99 0.83
N SER A 330 5.47 8.63 1.67
CA SER A 330 6.60 9.51 2.03
C SER A 330 7.49 9.80 0.83
N GLN A 331 7.61 8.84 -0.08
CA GLN A 331 8.35 8.95 -1.33
C GLN A 331 7.54 9.73 -2.38
N ALA A 332 6.30 9.30 -2.62
CA ALA A 332 5.45 9.85 -3.68
C ALA A 332 5.10 11.32 -3.45
N HIS A 333 4.87 11.74 -2.20
CA HIS A 333 4.52 13.12 -1.88
C HIS A 333 5.68 14.09 -2.08
N GLY A 334 6.92 13.66 -1.82
CA GLY A 334 8.13 14.44 -2.10
C GLY A 334 8.54 14.46 -3.58
N ASN A 335 7.97 13.57 -4.41
CA ASN A 335 8.34 13.39 -5.80
C ASN A 335 7.47 14.23 -6.74
N THR A 336 7.89 15.48 -6.95
CA THR A 336 7.13 16.47 -7.73
C THR A 336 6.81 15.96 -9.14
N GLY A 337 5.54 16.02 -9.53
CA GLY A 337 5.06 15.60 -10.86
C GLY A 337 4.84 14.09 -11.05
N PHE A 338 5.24 13.24 -10.10
CA PHE A 338 5.07 11.79 -10.19
C PHE A 338 3.58 11.39 -10.18
N LEU A 339 2.85 11.81 -9.14
CA LEU A 339 1.41 11.55 -9.04
C LEU A 339 0.63 12.22 -10.17
N ASP A 340 1.03 13.43 -10.58
CA ASP A 340 0.42 14.16 -11.68
C ASP A 340 0.53 13.38 -13.00
N THR A 341 1.67 12.73 -13.24
CA THR A 341 1.91 11.88 -14.41
C THR A 341 1.00 10.65 -14.38
N ILE A 342 0.86 9.99 -13.23
CA ILE A 342 -0.06 8.85 -13.06
C ILE A 342 -1.50 9.29 -13.35
N VAL A 343 -1.94 10.38 -12.71
CA VAL A 343 -3.31 10.90 -12.84
C VAL A 343 -3.61 11.29 -14.29
N ALA A 344 -2.68 11.98 -14.97
CA ALA A 344 -2.80 12.31 -16.38
C ALA A 344 -2.84 11.06 -17.28
N ALA A 345 -2.07 10.01 -16.96
CA ALA A 345 -2.08 8.76 -17.71
C ALA A 345 -3.37 7.93 -17.50
N LEU A 346 -4.05 8.08 -16.37
CA LEU A 346 -5.35 7.47 -16.07
C LEU A 346 -6.55 8.21 -16.70
N GLY A 347 -6.33 9.36 -17.36
CA GLY A 347 -7.35 10.03 -18.17
C GLY A 347 -8.22 11.08 -17.46
N GLY A 348 -7.87 11.53 -16.25
CA GLY A 348 -8.63 12.56 -15.53
C GLY A 348 -7.75 13.46 -14.67
N LYS A 349 -8.00 14.78 -14.70
CA LYS A 349 -7.23 15.85 -14.02
C LYS A 349 -7.29 15.73 -12.48
N LEU A 350 -6.18 16.08 -11.81
CA LEU A 350 -6.14 16.29 -10.37
C LEU A 350 -7.24 17.27 -9.93
N PRO A 351 -7.79 17.15 -8.70
CA PRO A 351 -8.49 18.26 -8.09
C PRO A 351 -7.57 19.49 -8.14
N ASP A 352 -8.04 20.62 -8.69
CA ASP A 352 -7.26 21.85 -8.80
C ASP A 352 -6.63 22.16 -7.43
N THR A 353 -5.30 22.09 -7.36
CA THR A 353 -4.53 22.48 -6.18
C THR A 353 -4.58 24.00 -6.10
N THR A 354 -5.68 24.54 -5.59
CA THR A 354 -5.75 25.95 -5.24
C THR A 354 -4.88 26.12 -4.00
N THR A 355 -3.61 26.46 -4.23
CA THR A 355 -2.71 26.97 -3.20
C THR A 355 -3.34 28.24 -2.62
N THR A 356 -4.16 28.09 -1.59
CA THR A 356 -4.49 29.20 -0.71
C THR A 356 -3.26 29.39 0.17
N ALA A 357 -2.31 30.18 -0.34
CA ALA A 357 -1.20 30.69 0.43
C ALA A 357 -1.78 31.47 1.61
N THR A 358 -1.88 30.82 2.76
CA THR A 358 -2.15 31.52 4.02
C THR A 358 -0.84 32.21 4.38
N THR A 359 -0.80 33.52 4.13
CA THR A 359 0.32 34.39 4.48
C THR A 359 0.40 34.48 6.00
N THR A 360 1.21 33.63 6.63
CA THR A 360 1.57 33.78 8.04
C THR A 360 2.79 34.70 8.10
N THR A 361 2.53 35.96 8.42
CA THR A 361 3.54 36.99 8.69
C THR A 361 4.41 36.53 9.86
N SER A 362 5.65 36.13 9.61
CA SER A 362 6.65 35.88 10.66
C SER A 362 7.66 37.02 10.68
N SER A 363 7.70 37.71 11.81
CA SER A 363 8.55 38.85 12.13
C SER A 363 10.04 38.47 12.09
N THR A 364 10.79 39.21 11.27
CA THR A 364 12.23 39.15 11.12
C THR A 364 12.94 39.57 12.41
N ILE A 365 13.81 38.71 12.96
CA ILE A 365 14.83 39.12 13.93
C ILE A 365 16.17 39.11 13.20
N THR A 366 16.76 40.30 13.10
CA THR A 366 18.05 40.57 12.49
C THR A 366 19.16 40.26 13.49
N THR A 367 20.07 39.35 13.14
CA THR A 367 21.37 39.21 13.82
C THR A 367 22.49 39.42 12.81
N THR A 368 23.24 40.49 13.05
CA THR A 368 24.47 40.90 12.37
C THR A 368 25.63 40.02 12.81
N THR A 369 26.36 39.43 11.85
CA THR A 369 27.74 39.00 12.10
C THR A 369 28.62 39.17 10.87
N THR A 370 29.82 39.62 11.16
CA THR A 370 30.92 40.13 10.32
C THR A 370 31.58 39.09 9.42
N SER A 371 32.02 39.56 8.25
CA SER A 371 32.92 38.86 7.32
C SER A 371 34.33 38.71 7.91
N PRO A 372 35.04 37.60 7.58
CA PRO A 372 36.30 37.84 6.88
C PRO A 372 36.60 36.84 5.74
N THR A 373 37.17 37.43 4.68
CA THR A 373 38.33 37.06 3.85
C THR A 373 38.61 35.59 3.49
N THR A 374 38.64 35.39 2.17
CA THR A 374 39.14 34.27 1.37
C THR A 374 40.62 33.92 1.62
N THR A 375 40.91 32.63 1.78
CA THR A 375 42.22 32.04 1.43
C THR A 375 42.03 30.72 0.69
N THR A 376 42.64 30.65 -0.48
CA THR A 376 42.75 29.54 -1.41
C THR A 376 43.56 28.40 -0.81
N SER A 377 43.08 27.15 -0.87
CA SER A 377 43.88 25.95 -0.62
C SER A 377 43.28 24.75 -1.36
N SER A 378 44.08 24.16 -2.23
CA SER A 378 43.80 22.97 -3.04
C SER A 378 43.92 21.68 -2.21
N SER A 379 42.95 20.76 -2.30
CA SER A 379 43.16 19.37 -1.90
C SER A 379 42.16 18.39 -2.53
N GLN A 380 42.68 17.21 -2.86
CA GLN A 380 42.13 16.04 -3.58
C GLN A 380 40.89 15.38 -2.92
N PRO A 381 40.16 14.50 -3.64
CA PRO A 381 38.94 13.86 -3.14
C PRO A 381 39.25 12.61 -2.31
N ILE A 382 38.71 12.56 -1.09
CA ILE A 382 38.63 11.38 -0.23
C ILE A 382 37.27 10.72 -0.48
N GLY A 383 37.27 9.53 -1.07
CA GLY A 383 36.06 8.75 -1.33
C GLY A 383 35.47 8.16 -0.04
N SER A 384 34.14 8.26 0.11
CA SER A 384 33.37 7.67 1.20
C SER A 384 33.43 6.14 1.19
N LEU A 385 33.39 5.50 2.37
CA LEU A 385 33.25 4.04 2.48
C LEU A 385 31.92 3.59 1.88
N VAL A 386 31.87 2.37 1.37
CA VAL A 386 30.68 1.78 0.73
C VAL A 386 29.87 1.00 1.77
N PRO A 387 28.57 1.32 1.96
CA PRO A 387 27.73 0.64 2.93
C PRO A 387 27.42 -0.81 2.52
N HIS A 388 26.86 -1.60 3.43
CA HIS A 388 26.38 -2.96 3.14
C HIS A 388 25.52 -2.99 1.87
N TRP A 389 25.81 -3.92 0.96
CA TRP A 389 25.21 -4.09 -0.38
C TRP A 389 25.52 -3.01 -1.41
N GLY A 390 26.27 -1.96 -1.06
CA GLY A 390 26.74 -0.96 -2.01
C GLY A 390 27.78 -1.54 -2.98
N GLN A 391 27.79 -1.03 -4.22
CA GLN A 391 28.78 -1.46 -5.22
C GLN A 391 30.18 -1.04 -4.78
N CYS A 392 31.11 -2.00 -4.79
CA CYS A 392 32.52 -1.78 -4.45
C CYS A 392 33.47 -2.28 -5.55
N GLY A 393 32.94 -2.76 -6.68
CA GLY A 393 33.71 -3.22 -7.83
C GLY A 393 32.86 -3.55 -9.06
N GLY A 394 33.55 -3.78 -10.19
CA GLY A 394 32.95 -4.03 -11.51
C GLY A 394 33.77 -3.36 -12.62
N ARG A 395 33.74 -3.91 -13.85
CA ARG A 395 34.62 -3.54 -14.98
C ARG A 395 34.68 -2.04 -15.32
N ASP A 396 33.65 -1.27 -15.01
CA ASP A 396 33.60 0.19 -15.22
C ASP A 396 33.32 1.02 -13.96
N PHE A 397 33.35 0.41 -12.77
CA PHE A 397 33.02 1.10 -11.52
C PHE A 397 34.14 2.09 -11.13
N LYS A 398 33.76 3.35 -10.86
CA LYS A 398 34.68 4.45 -10.47
C LYS A 398 34.49 4.93 -9.02
N GLY A 399 33.57 4.28 -8.28
CA GLY A 399 33.31 4.61 -6.89
C GLY A 399 34.34 4.00 -5.94
N SER A 400 34.12 4.20 -4.64
CA SER A 400 35.00 3.66 -3.60
C SER A 400 34.97 2.13 -3.60
N THR A 401 36.12 1.48 -3.47
CA THR A 401 36.22 0.01 -3.38
C THR A 401 36.31 -0.49 -1.94
N GLN A 402 36.23 0.41 -0.97
CA GLN A 402 36.42 0.10 0.44
C GLN A 402 35.08 0.09 1.18
N CYS A 403 34.72 -1.08 1.70
CA CYS A 403 33.48 -1.30 2.44
C CYS A 403 33.55 -0.77 3.86
N GLU A 404 32.40 -0.36 4.40
CA GLU A 404 32.24 -0.08 5.82
C GLU A 404 32.45 -1.37 6.63
N PRO A 405 33.22 -1.35 7.75
CA PRO A 405 33.30 -2.49 8.65
C PRO A 405 31.90 -2.88 9.16
N PRO A 406 31.55 -4.18 9.25
CA PRO A 406 32.42 -5.35 9.12
C PRO A 406 32.52 -5.94 7.69
N TYR A 407 31.97 -5.26 6.68
CA TYR A 407 31.77 -5.82 5.34
C TYR A 407 33.05 -5.83 4.51
N THR A 408 33.10 -6.74 3.55
CA THR A 408 34.19 -6.86 2.58
C THR A 408 33.65 -6.84 1.16
N CYS A 409 34.46 -6.39 0.20
CA CYS A 409 34.01 -6.33 -1.19
C CYS A 409 33.96 -7.73 -1.80
N VAL A 410 32.76 -8.27 -1.99
CA VAL A 410 32.53 -9.61 -2.53
C VAL A 410 32.28 -9.53 -4.04
N PHE A 411 33.09 -10.25 -4.81
CA PHE A 411 32.95 -10.35 -6.26
C PHE A 411 31.72 -11.19 -6.63
N VAL A 412 30.82 -10.63 -7.45
CA VAL A 412 29.63 -11.33 -7.95
C VAL A 412 29.75 -11.65 -9.43
N GLY A 413 30.37 -10.76 -10.21
CA GLY A 413 30.60 -10.97 -11.63
C GLY A 413 31.46 -9.86 -12.22
N GLU A 414 31.83 -10.01 -13.50
CA GLU A 414 32.72 -9.08 -14.20
C GLU A 414 32.29 -7.61 -14.07
N TRP A 415 30.99 -7.36 -14.01
CA TRP A 415 30.40 -6.02 -13.96
C TRP A 415 30.01 -5.54 -12.56
N TRP A 416 30.07 -6.41 -11.54
CA TRP A 416 29.55 -6.09 -10.21
C TRP A 416 30.23 -6.83 -9.07
N SER A 417 30.63 -6.07 -8.06
CA SER A 417 30.98 -6.53 -6.71
C SER A 417 30.28 -5.62 -5.71
N HIS A 418 29.87 -6.14 -4.56
CA HIS A 418 29.25 -5.34 -3.50
C HIS A 418 29.79 -5.70 -2.12
N CYS A 419 29.59 -4.81 -1.15
CA CYS A 419 29.99 -5.04 0.24
C CYS A 419 29.06 -6.03 0.92
N ALA A 420 29.58 -7.13 1.46
CA ALA A 420 28.85 -8.14 2.23
C ALA A 420 29.68 -8.73 3.37
#